data_AF-A0AAX1DN07-F1
#
_entry.id   AF-A0AAX1DN07-F1
#
_cell.length_a   1.000
_cell.length_b   1.000
_cell.length_c   1.000
_cell.angle_alpha   90.00
_cell.angle_beta   90.00
_cell.angle_gamma   90.00
#
_symmetry.space_group_name_H-M   'P 1'
#
loop_
_entity.id
_entity.type
_entity.pdbx_description
1 polymer ?
#
loop_
_entity_poly.entity_id
_entity_poly.type
_entity_poly.pdbx_seq_one_letter_code
_entity_poly.pdbx_strand_id
1 'polypeptide(L)'
;MNKMQIEEMLLKEGFTPKEVSVIRQHAEIDGYPYPWLLSQLKKRFIVAMILIAILLAGLIYTIRSGTQENLVSYSITLVAGFVILYIFVPLKPAFKAYRFMKKHGHSL
;
A
#
# COMPACT_ATOMS: atom_id res chain seq x y z
N MET A 1 -14.71 10.53 17.30
CA MET A 1 -13.54 10.09 18.12
C MET A 1 -12.56 11.24 18.29
N ASN A 2 -11.81 11.28 19.40
CA ASN A 2 -10.75 12.27 19.59
C ASN A 2 -9.44 11.83 18.90
N LYS A 3 -8.56 12.77 18.54
CA LYS A 3 -7.30 12.51 17.81
C LYS A 3 -6.40 11.50 18.53
N MET A 4 -6.26 11.65 19.86
CA MET A 4 -5.46 10.72 20.68
C MET A 4 -5.96 9.27 20.63
N GLN A 5 -7.28 9.07 20.57
CA GLN A 5 -7.87 7.72 20.48
C GLN A 5 -7.59 7.07 19.12
N ILE A 6 -7.58 7.87 18.04
CA ILE A 6 -7.22 7.38 16.70
C ILE A 6 -5.75 6.95 16.67
N GLU A 7 -4.85 7.73 17.28
CA GLU A 7 -3.42 7.41 17.35
C GLU A 7 -3.15 6.12 18.15
N GLU A 8 -3.80 5.94 19.30
CA GLU A 8 -3.69 4.69 20.06
C GLU A 8 -4.19 3.47 19.27
N MET A 9 -5.30 3.61 18.52
CA MET A 9 -5.79 2.53 17.68
C MET A 9 -4.83 2.24 16.53
N LEU A 10 -4.21 3.25 15.92
CA LEU A 10 -3.20 3.07 14.88
C LEU A 10 -2.00 2.28 15.42
N LEU A 11 -1.49 2.66 16.61
CA LEU A 11 -0.39 1.94 17.27
C LEU A 11 -0.78 0.48 17.59
N LYS A 12 -1.99 0.25 18.12
CA LYS A 12 -2.50 -1.11 18.41
C LYS A 12 -2.63 -1.99 17.18
N GLU A 13 -2.97 -1.41 16.02
CA GLU A 13 -3.08 -2.14 14.75
C GLU A 13 -1.72 -2.30 14.03
N GLY A 14 -0.63 -1.91 14.68
CA GLY A 14 0.74 -2.17 14.24
C GLY A 14 1.37 -1.06 13.41
N PHE A 15 0.79 0.14 13.39
CA PHE A 15 1.51 1.32 12.90
C PHE A 15 2.67 1.64 13.85
N THR A 16 3.81 1.99 13.28
CA THR A 16 4.95 2.47 14.06
C THR A 16 4.73 3.91 14.51
N PRO A 17 5.34 4.34 15.63
CA PRO A 17 5.24 5.72 16.11
C PRO A 17 5.66 6.75 15.05
N LYS A 18 6.63 6.39 14.21
CA LYS A 18 7.05 7.21 13.06
C LYS A 18 5.94 7.38 12.02
N GLU A 19 5.25 6.30 11.66
CA GLU A 19 4.13 6.35 10.71
C GLU A 19 2.96 7.19 11.28
N VAL A 20 2.66 7.05 12.57
CA VAL A 20 1.62 7.85 13.24
C VAL A 20 2.00 9.33 13.28
N SER A 21 3.27 9.66 13.58
CA SER A 21 3.76 11.03 13.58
C SER A 21 3.64 11.69 12.20
N VAL A 22 3.94 10.96 11.12
CA VAL A 22 3.76 11.47 9.75
C VAL A 22 2.29 11.76 9.43
N ILE A 23 1.37 10.88 9.85
CA ILE A 23 -0.07 11.08 9.68
C ILE A 23 -0.54 12.29 10.48
N ARG A 24 -0.10 12.43 11.74
CA ARG A 24 -0.40 13.59 12.60
C ARG A 24 0.10 14.88 11.96
N GLN A 25 1.35 14.89 11.50
CA GLN A 25 1.95 16.04 10.85
C GLN A 25 1.18 16.46 9.59
N HIS A 26 0.77 15.52 8.74
CA HIS A 26 -0.08 15.85 7.59
C HIS A 26 -1.48 16.33 8.01
N ALA A 27 -2.06 15.75 9.06
CA ALA A 27 -3.36 16.18 9.57
C ALA A 27 -3.33 17.59 10.18
N GLU A 28 -2.20 17.98 10.79
CA GLU A 28 -1.99 19.30 11.37
C GLU A 28 -1.59 20.36 10.34
N ILE A 29 -0.71 20.02 9.39
CA ILE A 29 -0.22 20.95 8.37
C ILE A 29 -1.26 21.16 7.26
N ASP A 30 -1.85 20.08 6.73
CA ASP A 30 -2.78 20.15 5.60
C ASP A 30 -4.24 20.31 6.05
N GLY A 31 -4.51 20.25 7.37
CA GLY A 31 -5.85 20.36 7.95
C GLY A 31 -6.78 19.18 7.61
N TYR A 32 -6.27 18.11 7.02
CA TYR A 32 -7.07 16.96 6.64
C TYR A 32 -7.35 16.01 7.82
N PRO A 33 -8.55 15.44 7.92
CA PRO A 33 -8.86 14.45 8.94
C PRO A 33 -8.08 13.14 8.69
N TYR A 34 -7.61 12.49 9.76
CA TYR A 34 -6.93 11.18 9.75
C TYR A 34 -7.58 10.14 8.81
N PRO A 35 -8.91 9.92 8.81
CA PRO A 35 -9.54 8.98 7.88
C PRO A 35 -9.37 9.34 6.39
N TRP A 36 -9.23 10.62 6.05
CA TRP A 36 -8.96 11.03 4.67
C TRP A 36 -7.55 10.63 4.23
N LEU A 37 -6.55 10.86 5.08
CA LEU A 37 -5.15 10.43 4.84
C LEU A 37 -5.04 8.91 4.70
N LEU A 38 -5.72 8.17 5.57
CA LEU A 38 -5.79 6.70 5.50
C LEU A 38 -6.49 6.22 4.22
N SER A 39 -7.55 6.92 3.78
CA SER A 39 -8.26 6.63 2.53
C SER A 39 -7.37 6.83 1.30
N GLN A 40 -6.55 7.87 1.29
CA GLN A 40 -5.55 8.07 0.23
C GLN A 40 -4.51 6.94 0.20
N LEU A 41 -4.00 6.53 1.37
CA LEU A 41 -3.08 5.40 1.48
C LEU A 41 -3.72 4.10 0.97
N LYS A 42 -4.99 3.84 1.32
CA LYS A 42 -5.76 2.71 0.81
C LYS A 42 -5.91 2.75 -0.71
N LYS A 43 -6.21 3.90 -1.31
CA LYS A 43 -6.31 4.02 -2.78
C LYS A 43 -4.98 3.67 -3.46
N ARG A 44 -3.87 4.21 -2.93
CA ARG A 44 -2.51 3.88 -3.43
C ARG A 44 -2.20 2.39 -3.31
N PHE A 45 -2.66 1.74 -2.24
CA PHE A 45 -2.56 0.28 -2.09
C PHE A 45 -3.29 -0.49 -3.20
N ILE A 46 -4.53 -0.10 -3.51
CA ILE A 46 -5.35 -0.77 -4.52
C ILE A 46 -4.71 -0.63 -5.91
N VAL A 47 -4.24 0.57 -6.26
CA VAL A 47 -3.54 0.80 -7.54
C VAL A 47 -2.30 -0.10 -7.65
N ALA A 48 -1.52 -0.22 -6.58
CA ALA A 48 -0.36 -1.10 -6.56
C ALA A 48 -0.73 -2.58 -6.67
N MET A 49 -1.80 -3.01 -6.01
CA MET A 49 -2.33 -4.37 -6.15
C MET A 49 -2.75 -4.69 -7.58
N ILE A 50 -3.36 -3.72 -8.28
CA ILE A 50 -3.72 -3.88 -9.70
C ILE A 50 -2.45 -4.01 -10.56
N LEU A 51 -1.43 -3.17 -10.33
CA LEU A 51 -0.16 -3.26 -11.05
C LEU A 51 0.53 -4.61 -10.84
N ILE A 52 0.56 -5.10 -9.60
CA ILE A 52 1.09 -6.43 -9.28
C ILE A 52 0.28 -7.53 -9.98
N ALA A 53 -1.05 -7.42 -10.01
CA ALA A 53 -1.90 -8.39 -10.70
C ALA A 53 -1.64 -8.41 -12.22
N ILE A 54 -1.42 -7.25 -12.85
CA ILE A 54 -1.05 -7.16 -14.27
C ILE A 54 0.31 -7.83 -14.51
N LEU A 55 1.32 -7.56 -13.67
CA LEU A 55 2.64 -8.19 -13.79
C LEU A 55 2.56 -9.72 -13.65
N LEU A 56 1.76 -10.22 -12.70
CA LEU A 56 1.51 -11.65 -12.50
C LEU A 56 0.77 -12.27 -13.69
N ALA A 57 -0.24 -11.60 -14.23
CA ALA A 57 -0.97 -12.08 -15.40
C ALA A 57 -0.05 -12.25 -16.61
N GLY A 58 0.82 -11.27 -16.86
CA GLY A 58 1.81 -11.38 -17.92
C GLY A 58 2.87 -12.46 -17.67
N LEU A 59 3.25 -12.72 -16.41
CA LEU A 59 4.14 -13.84 -16.07
C LEU A 59 3.45 -15.19 -16.32
N ILE A 60 2.18 -15.34 -15.96
CA ILE A 60 1.39 -16.55 -16.24
C ILE A 60 1.30 -16.78 -17.75
N TYR A 61 1.06 -15.72 -18.53
CA TYR A 61 1.02 -15.78 -19.99
C TYR A 61 2.38 -16.22 -20.57
N THR A 62 3.48 -15.61 -20.13
CA THR A 62 4.83 -15.97 -20.57
C THR A 62 5.19 -17.41 -20.20
N ILE A 63 4.77 -17.92 -19.03
CA ILE A 63 4.99 -19.32 -18.66
C ILE A 63 4.20 -20.28 -19.57
N ARG A 64 2.98 -19.90 -19.98
CA ARG A 64 2.10 -20.76 -20.79
C ARG A 64 2.44 -20.78 -22.28
N SER A 65 2.99 -19.68 -22.81
CA SER A 65 3.15 -19.48 -24.25
C SER A 65 4.57 -19.09 -24.69
N GLY A 66 5.48 -18.82 -23.76
CA GLY A 66 6.81 -18.30 -24.05
C GLY A 66 7.89 -19.37 -24.22
N THR A 67 8.84 -19.08 -25.11
CA THR A 67 10.14 -19.75 -25.19
C THR A 67 11.02 -19.37 -24.00
N GLN A 68 12.08 -20.16 -23.74
CA GLN A 68 13.06 -19.90 -22.67
C GLN A 68 13.59 -18.45 -22.69
N GLU A 69 13.83 -17.88 -23.88
CA GLU A 69 14.31 -16.50 -24.04
C GLU A 69 13.31 -15.45 -23.55
N ASN A 70 12.02 -15.62 -23.87
CA ASN A 70 10.96 -14.74 -23.39
C ASN A 70 10.81 -14.81 -21.87
N LEU A 71 11.01 -16.00 -21.30
CA LEU A 71 10.93 -16.20 -19.85
C LEU A 71 12.04 -15.44 -19.11
N VAL A 72 13.26 -15.44 -19.64
CA VAL A 72 14.42 -14.73 -19.08
C VAL A 72 14.22 -13.21 -19.16
N SER A 73 13.86 -12.69 -20.34
CA SER A 73 13.62 -11.26 -20.54
C SER A 73 12.47 -10.72 -19.65
N TYR A 74 11.38 -11.49 -19.56
CA TYR A 74 10.24 -11.11 -18.73
C TYR A 74 10.59 -11.15 -17.23
N SER A 75 11.39 -12.11 -16.79
CA SER A 75 11.85 -12.18 -15.39
C SER A 75 12.67 -10.96 -14.99
N ILE A 76 13.57 -10.49 -15.86
CA ILE A 76 14.37 -9.27 -15.61
C ILE A 76 13.44 -8.05 -15.50
N THR A 77 12.50 -7.91 -16.44
CA THR A 77 11.50 -6.83 -16.42
C THR A 77 10.66 -6.86 -15.14
N LEU A 78 10.29 -8.05 -14.68
CA LEU A 78 9.46 -8.24 -13.50
C LEU A 78 10.21 -7.89 -12.22
N VAL A 79 11.49 -8.27 -12.11
CA VAL A 79 12.35 -7.87 -10.98
C VAL A 79 12.50 -6.35 -10.94
N ALA A 80 12.79 -5.70 -12.08
CA ALA A 80 12.88 -4.25 -12.15
C ALA A 80 11.55 -3.57 -11.75
N GLY A 81 10.43 -4.04 -12.29
CA GLY A 81 9.10 -3.55 -11.93
C GLY A 81 8.78 -3.73 -10.45
N PHE A 82 9.17 -4.86 -9.86
CA PHE A 82 8.95 -5.13 -8.44
C PHE A 82 9.79 -4.21 -7.54
N VAL A 83 11.05 -3.94 -7.91
CA VAL A 83 11.91 -2.99 -7.18
C VAL A 83 11.33 -1.58 -7.22
N ILE A 84 10.88 -1.11 -8.39
CA ILE A 84 10.22 0.20 -8.54
C ILE A 84 8.96 0.25 -7.68
N LEU A 85 8.10 -0.77 -7.77
CA LEU A 85 6.88 -0.83 -6.97
C LEU A 85 7.17 -0.87 -5.47
N TYR A 86 8.20 -1.58 -5.03
CA TYR A 86 8.57 -1.66 -3.62
C TYR A 86 9.07 -0.32 -3.06
N ILE A 87 9.80 0.45 -3.86
CA ILE A 87 10.31 1.77 -3.47
C ILE A 87 9.18 2.82 -3.49
N PHE A 88 8.38 2.84 -4.56
CA PHE A 88 7.38 3.90 -4.78
C PHE A 88 6.05 3.65 -4.09
N VAL A 89 5.64 2.39 -3.96
CA VAL A 89 4.44 2.01 -3.24
C VAL A 89 4.88 1.45 -1.90
N PRO A 90 4.80 2.23 -0.81
CA PRO A 90 5.06 1.72 0.52
C PRO A 90 3.92 0.77 0.91
N LEU A 91 4.01 -0.48 0.41
CA LEU A 91 2.98 -1.53 0.50
C LEU A 91 2.67 -1.90 1.95
N LYS A 92 3.68 -1.86 2.83
CA LYS A 92 3.54 -2.17 4.26
C LYS A 92 2.60 -1.18 4.97
N PRO A 93 2.85 0.15 4.99
CA PRO A 93 1.93 1.09 5.61
C PRO A 93 0.58 1.13 4.89
N ALA A 94 0.56 0.98 3.57
CA ALA A 94 -0.67 1.01 2.79
C ALA A 94 -1.59 -0.20 3.09
N PHE A 95 -1.01 -1.39 3.30
CA PHE A 95 -1.74 -2.58 3.77
C PHE A 95 -2.27 -2.40 5.20
N LYS A 96 -1.45 -1.85 6.12
CA LYS A 96 -1.91 -1.53 7.48
C LYS A 96 -3.08 -0.54 7.46
N ALA A 97 -3.01 0.50 6.63
CA ALA A 97 -4.09 1.48 6.46
C ALA A 97 -5.37 0.83 5.90
N TYR A 98 -5.24 -0.06 4.91
CA TYR A 98 -6.37 -0.82 4.39
C TYR A 98 -7.02 -1.71 5.47
N ARG A 99 -6.21 -2.46 6.23
CA ARG A 99 -6.71 -3.31 7.33
C ARG A 99 -7.39 -2.49 8.42
N PHE A 100 -6.79 -1.37 8.80
CA PHE A 100 -7.34 -0.44 9.78
C PHE A 100 -8.68 0.12 9.33
N MET A 101 -8.78 0.66 8.10
CA MET A 101 -10.03 1.15 7.54
C MET A 101 -11.09 0.05 7.37
N LYS A 102 -10.70 -1.18 7.06
CA LYS A 102 -11.66 -2.30 6.94
C LYS A 102 -12.24 -2.69 8.31
N LYS A 103 -11.47 -2.58 9.39
CA LYS A 103 -11.86 -2.98 10.74
C LYS A 103 -12.55 -1.87 11.52
N HIS A 104 -12.09 -0.63 11.37
CA HIS A 104 -12.55 0.52 12.15
C HIS A 104 -13.22 1.62 11.30
N GLY A 105 -13.33 1.44 9.97
CA GLY A 105 -13.91 2.43 9.06
C GLY A 105 -15.40 2.71 9.27
N HIS A 106 -16.10 1.87 10.03
CA HIS A 106 -17.48 2.14 10.46
C HIS A 106 -17.58 2.99 11.74
N SER A 107 -16.47 3.15 12.47
CA SER A 107 -16.40 3.89 13.75
C SER A 107 -15.57 5.18 13.67
N LEU A 108 -14.92 5.43 12.53
CA LEU A 108 -14.19 6.66 12.19
C LEU A 108 -15.13 7.68 11.55
#